data_AF-A0A259KVP0-F1
#
_entry.id   AF-A0A259KVP0-F1
#
_cell.length_a   1.000
_cell.length_b   1.000
_cell.length_c   1.000
_cell.angle_alpha   90.00
_cell.angle_beta   90.00
_cell.angle_gamma   90.00
#
_symmetry.space_group_name_H-M   'P 1'
#
loop_
_entity.id
_entity.type
_entity.pdbx_description
1 polymer ?
#
loop_
_entity_poly.entity_id
_entity_poly.type
_entity_poly.pdbx_seq_one_letter_code
_entity_poly.pdbx_strand_id
1 'polypeptide(L)'
;MARKRFDDSSCSVARALNEVGDWWSLLIVLHAMYGTRRFVDFQQQLGIAKNILCDRLARLVDNDVLRKVDVGEHGSRFEYRLTDKGRDLFPVVVALRQWGDKWNPAPDQAPLDLRDRATGQPIQPVTVQNADGDPLSIRDVLVADDNLPDSKKRSA
;
A
#
# COMPACT_ATOMS: atom_id res chain seq x y z
N MET A 1 1.03 2.66 -22.56
CA MET A 1 1.68 3.93 -22.18
C MET A 1 2.68 3.61 -21.07
N ALA A 2 3.99 3.84 -21.28
CA ALA A 2 4.99 3.52 -20.27
C ALA A 2 4.80 4.42 -19.04
N ARG A 3 4.77 3.84 -17.84
CA ARG A 3 4.59 4.61 -16.60
C ARG A 3 5.84 5.44 -16.35
N LYS A 4 5.68 6.74 -16.09
CA LYS A 4 6.76 7.63 -15.64
C LYS A 4 7.36 7.06 -14.36
N ARG A 5 8.67 6.83 -14.35
CA ARG A 5 9.42 6.39 -13.17
C ARG A 5 10.04 7.60 -12.48
N PHE A 6 10.07 7.56 -11.15
CA PHE A 6 10.64 8.62 -10.29
C PHE A 6 11.93 8.18 -9.59
N ASP A 7 12.73 7.31 -10.22
CA ASP A 7 13.90 6.70 -9.56
C ASP A 7 14.90 7.76 -9.04
N ASP A 8 15.07 8.87 -9.77
CA ASP A 8 15.97 9.98 -9.40
C ASP A 8 15.29 11.08 -8.55
N SER A 9 14.08 10.84 -8.03
CA SER A 9 13.38 11.84 -7.22
C SER A 9 13.91 11.88 -5.78
N SER A 10 14.24 13.07 -5.30
CA SER A 10 14.52 13.32 -3.87
C SER A 10 13.31 13.02 -2.99
N CYS A 11 12.10 13.06 -3.54
CA CYS A 11 10.87 12.72 -2.83
C CYS A 11 10.72 11.20 -2.69
N SER A 12 10.82 10.70 -1.46
CA SER A 12 10.64 9.27 -1.15
C SER A 12 9.23 8.78 -1.50
N VAL A 13 8.20 9.62 -1.40
CA VAL A 13 6.83 9.28 -1.83
C VAL A 13 6.78 9.00 -3.32
N ALA A 14 7.46 9.81 -4.14
CA ALA A 14 7.50 9.61 -5.59
C ALA A 14 8.18 8.27 -5.93
N ARG A 15 9.27 7.92 -5.24
CA ARG A 15 9.93 6.62 -5.37
C ARG A 15 9.05 5.46 -4.91
N ALA A 16 8.33 5.60 -3.79
CA ALA A 16 7.38 4.59 -3.32
C ALA A 16 6.25 4.32 -4.33
N LEU A 17 5.82 5.34 -5.08
CA LEU A 17 4.84 5.16 -6.16
C LEU A 17 5.38 4.30 -7.31
N ASN A 18 6.70 4.22 -7.53
CA ASN A 18 7.27 3.26 -8.50
C ASN A 18 7.05 1.81 -8.05
N GLU A 19 6.93 1.57 -6.75
CA GLU A 19 6.81 0.22 -6.20
C GLU A 19 5.36 -0.21 -6.02
N VAL A 20 4.51 0.66 -5.46
CA VAL A 20 3.12 0.34 -5.09
C VAL A 20 2.08 1.27 -5.70
N GLY A 21 2.49 2.27 -6.47
CA GLY A 21 1.60 3.35 -6.95
C GLY A 21 0.74 3.02 -8.17
N ASP A 22 0.49 1.74 -8.47
CA ASP A 22 -0.55 1.38 -9.43
C ASP A 22 -1.79 0.84 -8.71
N TRP A 23 -2.96 1.00 -9.35
CA TRP A 23 -4.25 0.70 -8.75
C TRP A 23 -4.37 -0.73 -8.22
N TRP A 24 -3.71 -1.70 -8.86
CA TRP A 24 -3.82 -3.10 -8.49
C TRP A 24 -2.87 -3.48 -7.35
N SER A 25 -1.70 -2.84 -7.26
CA SER A 25 -0.70 -3.18 -6.25
C SER A 25 -1.23 -3.03 -4.83
N LEU A 26 -1.82 -1.88 -4.48
CA LEU A 26 -2.39 -1.67 -3.14
C LEU A 26 -3.63 -2.56 -2.88
N LEU A 27 -4.41 -2.90 -3.90
CA LEU A 27 -5.52 -3.84 -3.75
C LEU A 27 -5.03 -5.28 -3.49
N ILE A 28 -3.97 -5.72 -4.18
CA ILE A 28 -3.35 -7.02 -3.91
C ILE A 28 -2.78 -7.05 -2.49
N VAL A 29 -2.08 -5.99 -2.06
CA VAL A 29 -1.56 -5.89 -0.69
C VAL A 29 -2.70 -5.92 0.33
N LEU A 30 -3.79 -5.17 0.10
CA LEU A 30 -4.99 -5.19 0.94
C LEU A 30 -5.57 -6.60 1.10
N HIS A 31 -5.75 -7.33 0.00
CA HIS A 31 -6.25 -8.71 0.06
C HIS A 31 -5.25 -9.66 0.74
N ALA A 32 -3.94 -9.45 0.55
CA ALA A 32 -2.91 -10.22 1.24
C ALA A 32 -2.94 -9.99 2.77
N MET A 33 -3.21 -8.76 3.22
CA MET A 33 -3.42 -8.43 4.64
C MET A 33 -4.62 -9.16 5.23
N TYR A 34 -5.67 -9.39 4.43
CA TYR A 34 -6.83 -10.19 4.82
C TYR A 34 -6.62 -11.70 4.69
N GLY A 35 -5.41 -12.14 4.31
CA GLY A 35 -5.01 -13.54 4.31
C GLY A 35 -5.11 -14.24 2.96
N THR A 36 -5.43 -13.53 1.87
CA THR A 36 -5.37 -14.09 0.51
C THR A 36 -3.93 -14.40 0.13
N ARG A 37 -3.66 -15.64 -0.30
CA ARG A 37 -2.29 -16.12 -0.59
C ARG A 37 -2.13 -16.76 -1.97
N ARG A 38 -3.20 -17.34 -2.53
CA ARG A 38 -3.11 -18.09 -3.79
C ARG A 38 -3.51 -17.21 -4.97
N PHE A 39 -2.86 -17.43 -6.12
CA PHE A 39 -3.16 -16.70 -7.35
C PHE A 39 -4.65 -16.73 -7.72
N VAL A 40 -5.26 -17.92 -7.63
CA VAL A 40 -6.68 -18.11 -7.98
C VAL A 40 -7.62 -17.32 -7.08
N ASP A 41 -7.29 -17.20 -5.80
CA ASP A 41 -8.12 -16.46 -4.83
C ASP A 41 -8.02 -14.95 -5.12
N PHE A 42 -6.80 -14.42 -5.39
CA PHE A 42 -6.62 -13.04 -5.82
C PHE A 42 -7.41 -12.74 -7.10
N GLN A 43 -7.33 -13.63 -8.08
CA GLN A 43 -8.03 -13.46 -9.36
C GLN A 43 -9.54 -13.40 -9.17
N GLN A 44 -10.10 -14.31 -8.36
CA GLN A 44 -11.55 -14.36 -8.09
C GLN A 44 -12.03 -13.14 -7.32
N GLN A 45 -11.29 -12.73 -6.28
CA GLN A 45 -11.69 -11.63 -5.42
C GLN A 45 -11.56 -10.26 -6.09
N LEU A 46 -10.52 -10.05 -6.91
CA LEU A 46 -10.26 -8.76 -7.56
C LEU A 46 -10.92 -8.61 -8.95
N GLY A 47 -11.39 -9.71 -9.55
CA GLY A 47 -11.94 -9.69 -10.92
C GLY A 47 -10.92 -9.28 -11.99
N ILE A 48 -9.63 -9.32 -11.67
CA ILE A 48 -8.53 -8.86 -12.51
C ILE A 48 -8.17 -9.92 -13.57
N ALA A 49 -7.80 -9.48 -14.78
CA ALA A 49 -7.31 -10.36 -15.82
C ALA A 49 -6.01 -11.09 -15.40
N LYS A 50 -5.90 -12.39 -15.73
CA LYS A 50 -4.80 -13.26 -15.29
C LYS A 50 -3.41 -12.71 -15.62
N ASN A 51 -3.23 -12.19 -16.84
CA ASN A 51 -1.96 -11.63 -17.29
C ASN A 51 -1.57 -10.38 -16.48
N ILE A 52 -2.52 -9.51 -16.17
CA ILE A 52 -2.28 -8.33 -15.35
C ILE A 52 -1.96 -8.73 -13.91
N LEU A 53 -2.69 -9.68 -13.33
CA LEU A 53 -2.39 -10.19 -11.99
C LEU A 53 -1.00 -10.83 -11.91
N CYS A 54 -0.62 -11.59 -12.94
CA CYS A 54 0.71 -12.19 -13.02
C CYS A 54 1.81 -11.11 -13.01
N ASP A 55 1.70 -10.09 -13.87
CA ASP A 55 2.65 -8.96 -13.92
C ASP A 55 2.69 -8.20 -12.59
N ARG A 56 1.55 -7.99 -11.93
CA ARG A 56 1.50 -7.28 -10.64
C ARG A 56 2.10 -8.08 -9.49
N LEU A 57 1.77 -9.36 -9.39
CA LEU A 57 2.37 -10.24 -8.37
C LEU A 57 3.88 -10.37 -8.58
N ALA A 58 4.35 -10.49 -9.83
CA ALA A 58 5.77 -10.51 -10.15
C ALA A 58 6.46 -9.23 -9.67
N ARG A 59 5.92 -8.05 -10.00
CA ARG A 59 6.49 -6.76 -9.56
C ARG A 59 6.51 -6.60 -8.04
N LEU A 60 5.46 -7.00 -7.34
CA LEU A 60 5.41 -6.95 -5.88
C LEU A 60 6.45 -7.90 -5.26
N VAL A 61 6.76 -9.01 -5.93
CA VAL A 61 7.84 -9.91 -5.53
C VAL A 61 9.21 -9.29 -5.82
N ASP A 62 9.41 -8.73 -7.01
CA ASP A 62 10.67 -8.07 -7.39
C ASP A 62 11.00 -6.87 -6.48
N ASN A 63 9.97 -6.16 -6.00
CA ASN A 63 10.12 -5.04 -5.07
C ASN A 63 10.19 -5.47 -3.59
N ASP A 64 10.25 -6.76 -3.29
CA ASP A 64 10.29 -7.32 -1.93
C ASP A 64 9.08 -6.93 -1.05
N VAL A 65 7.93 -6.66 -1.67
CA VAL A 65 6.66 -6.41 -0.95
C VAL A 65 5.95 -7.74 -0.65
N LEU A 66 6.04 -8.68 -1.58
CA LEU A 66 5.59 -10.06 -1.42
C LEU A 66 6.77 -11.01 -1.61
N ARG A 67 6.68 -12.19 -1.03
CA ARG A 67 7.55 -13.33 -1.38
C ARG A 67 6.71 -14.46 -1.95
N LYS A 68 7.21 -15.08 -3.01
CA LYS A 68 6.61 -16.28 -3.60
C LYS A 68 7.22 -17.51 -2.91
N VAL A 69 6.39 -18.26 -2.19
CA VAL A 69 6.79 -19.42 -1.39
C VAL A 69 6.24 -20.68 -2.05
N ASP A 70 7.10 -21.66 -2.32
CA ASP A 70 6.65 -23.00 -2.69
C ASP A 70 6.13 -23.71 -1.43
N VAL A 71 4.88 -24.15 -1.48
CA VAL A 71 4.19 -24.85 -0.39
C VAL A 71 3.83 -26.28 -0.77
N GLY A 72 4.37 -26.81 -1.87
CA GLY A 72 4.03 -28.14 -2.38
C GLY A 72 5.02 -29.24 -2.02
N GLU A 73 4.54 -30.28 -1.33
CA GLU A 73 5.21 -31.59 -1.27
C GLU A 73 4.91 -32.47 -2.52
N HIS A 74 3.78 -32.24 -3.23
CA HIS A 74 3.34 -33.02 -4.40
C HIS A 74 2.81 -32.11 -5.53
N GLY A 75 3.72 -31.38 -6.17
CA GLY A 75 3.46 -30.47 -7.30
C GLY A 75 3.65 -28.99 -6.93
N SER A 76 4.01 -28.14 -7.90
CA SER A 76 4.31 -26.73 -7.67
C SER A 76 3.06 -25.94 -7.26
N ARG A 77 2.90 -25.72 -5.95
CA ARG A 77 1.87 -24.85 -5.38
C ARG A 77 2.57 -23.65 -4.76
N PHE A 78 2.31 -22.46 -5.31
CA PHE A 78 2.91 -21.23 -4.82
C PHE A 78 1.91 -20.39 -4.02
N GLU A 79 2.37 -19.85 -2.91
CA GLU A 79 1.71 -18.79 -2.15
C GLU A 79 2.48 -17.49 -2.25
N TYR A 80 1.75 -16.37 -2.28
CA TYR A 80 2.30 -15.03 -2.13
C TYR A 80 2.06 -14.57 -0.70
N ARG A 81 3.14 -14.27 0.02
CA ARG A 81 3.08 -13.86 1.42
C ARG A 81 3.72 -12.48 1.58
N LEU A 82 3.14 -11.62 2.41
CA LEU A 82 3.75 -10.33 2.76
C LEU A 82 5.12 -10.56 3.43
N THR A 83 6.09 -9.76 2.99
CA THR A 83 7.37 -9.53 3.67
C THR A 83 7.17 -8.51 4.80
N ASP A 84 8.22 -8.19 5.55
CA ASP A 84 8.13 -7.11 6.54
C ASP A 84 7.90 -5.75 5.87
N LYS A 85 8.60 -5.48 4.75
CA LYS A 85 8.35 -4.30 3.90
C LYS A 85 6.89 -4.20 3.44
N GLY A 86 6.28 -5.33 3.06
CA GLY A 86 4.87 -5.34 2.67
C GLY A 86 3.89 -5.15 3.83
N ARG A 87 4.24 -5.61 5.04
CA ARG A 87 3.43 -5.40 6.25
C ARG A 87 3.46 -3.94 6.70
N ASP A 88 4.58 -3.25 6.52
CA ASP A 88 4.73 -1.83 6.84
C ASP A 88 3.83 -0.91 5.98
N LEU A 89 3.22 -1.44 4.91
CA LEU A 89 2.19 -0.72 4.15
C LEU A 89 0.83 -0.67 4.86
N PHE A 90 0.64 -1.39 5.98
CA PHE A 90 -0.64 -1.46 6.69
C PHE A 90 -1.20 -0.08 7.06
N PRO A 91 -0.44 0.85 7.67
CA PRO A 91 -0.95 2.19 7.96
C PRO A 91 -1.36 2.96 6.70
N VAL A 92 -0.62 2.81 5.60
CA VAL A 92 -0.92 3.46 4.31
C VAL A 92 -2.25 2.95 3.74
N VAL A 93 -2.43 1.64 3.74
CA VAL A 93 -3.64 0.98 3.25
C VAL A 93 -4.85 1.34 4.11
N VAL A 94 -4.71 1.35 5.44
CA VAL A 94 -5.78 1.75 6.36
C VAL A 94 -6.14 3.22 6.19
N ALA A 95 -5.15 4.12 6.09
CA ALA A 95 -5.40 5.55 5.85
C ALA A 95 -6.13 5.79 4.52
N LEU A 96 -5.70 5.11 3.44
CA LEU A 96 -6.36 5.19 2.13
C LEU A 96 -7.80 4.66 2.20
N ARG A 97 -8.02 3.56 2.93
CA ARG A 97 -9.36 3.01 3.16
C ARG A 97 -10.26 4.00 3.89
N GLN A 98 -9.81 4.53 5.03
CA GLN A 98 -10.59 5.50 5.83
C GLN A 98 -10.89 6.78 5.04
N TRP A 99 -9.94 7.24 4.21
CA TRP A 99 -10.17 8.35 3.28
C TRP A 99 -11.26 8.00 2.25
N GLY A 100 -11.19 6.81 1.66
CA GLY A 100 -12.18 6.31 0.70
C GLY A 100 -13.57 6.15 1.32
N ASP A 101 -13.66 5.57 2.51
CA ASP A 101 -14.91 5.41 3.26
C ASP A 101 -15.58 6.77 3.55
N LYS A 102 -14.79 7.81 3.80
CA LYS A 102 -15.27 9.18 4.06
C LYS A 102 -15.70 9.93 2.81
N TRP A 103 -14.93 9.83 1.72
CA TRP A 103 -15.08 10.71 0.55
C TRP A 103 -15.66 10.01 -0.69
N ASN A 104 -15.68 8.69 -0.70
CA ASN A 104 -16.23 7.87 -1.77
C ASN A 104 -17.00 6.67 -1.17
N PRO A 105 -18.02 6.91 -0.33
CA PRO A 105 -18.79 5.85 0.28
C PRO A 105 -19.55 5.07 -0.81
N ALA A 106 -19.66 3.75 -0.63
CA ALA A 106 -20.56 2.97 -1.44
C ALA A 106 -22.01 3.42 -1.17
N PRO A 107 -22.85 3.63 -2.20
CA PRO A 107 -24.20 4.18 -2.03
C PRO A 107 -25.07 3.42 -1.03
N ASP A 108 -24.92 2.08 -0.99
CA ASP A 108 -25.79 1.18 -0.24
C ASP A 108 -25.02 0.19 0.67
N GLN A 109 -23.73 0.47 0.97
CA GLN A 109 -22.92 -0.40 1.82
C GLN A 109 -22.17 0.41 2.87
N ALA A 110 -22.36 0.02 4.13
CA ALA A 110 -21.54 0.54 5.22
C ALA A 110 -20.06 0.17 5.00
N PRO A 111 -19.11 1.05 5.40
CA PRO A 111 -17.70 0.71 5.46
C PRO A 111 -17.44 -0.59 6.20
N LEU A 112 -16.34 -1.28 5.84
CA LEU A 112 -15.93 -2.49 6.53
C LEU A 112 -15.55 -2.17 7.97
N ASP A 113 -16.18 -2.86 8.93
CA ASP A 113 -15.90 -2.72 10.36
C ASP A 113 -14.59 -3.43 10.73
N LEU A 114 -13.48 -2.71 10.60
CA LEU A 114 -12.16 -3.19 11.01
C LEU A 114 -12.00 -3.03 12.52
N ARG A 115 -11.72 -4.14 13.20
CA ARG A 115 -11.58 -4.19 14.66
C ARG A 115 -10.21 -4.72 15.09
N ASP A 116 -9.72 -4.19 16.19
CA ASP A 116 -8.60 -4.79 16.91
C ASP A 116 -8.99 -6.19 17.40
N ARG A 117 -8.15 -7.18 17.09
CA ARG A 117 -8.36 -8.58 17.48
C ARG A 117 -8.33 -8.77 19.00
N ALA A 118 -7.52 -8.00 19.74
CA ALA A 118 -7.37 -8.16 21.17
C ALA A 118 -8.56 -7.58 21.95
N THR A 119 -9.05 -6.40 21.56
CA THR A 119 -10.10 -5.68 22.29
C THR A 119 -11.49 -5.78 21.66
N GLY A 120 -11.57 -6.17 20.38
CA GLY A 120 -12.83 -6.18 19.61
C GLY A 120 -13.38 -4.79 19.29
N GLN A 121 -12.63 -3.73 19.61
CA GLN A 121 -13.02 -2.35 19.35
C GLN A 121 -12.68 -1.95 17.91
N PRO A 122 -13.46 -1.04 17.28
CA PRO A 122 -13.11 -0.48 15.99
C PRO A 122 -11.72 0.16 16.00
N ILE A 123 -10.98 0.00 14.91
CA ILE A 123 -9.69 0.67 14.77
C ILE A 123 -9.89 2.19 14.72
N GLN A 124 -8.98 2.93 15.36
CA GLN A 124 -9.03 4.38 15.36
C GLN A 124 -8.65 4.96 13.98
N PRO A 125 -9.07 6.20 13.68
CA PRO A 125 -8.56 6.93 12.52
C PRO A 125 -7.04 7.02 12.55
N VAL A 126 -6.39 6.80 11.41
CA VAL A 126 -4.95 7.00 11.27
C VAL A 126 -4.66 8.50 11.36
N THR A 127 -3.81 8.88 12.31
CA THR A 127 -3.39 10.26 12.52
C THR A 127 -1.87 10.37 12.45
N VAL A 128 -1.40 11.51 11.92
CA VAL A 128 0.02 11.90 12.07
C VAL A 128 0.16 12.50 13.46
N GLN A 129 1.22 12.13 14.18
CA GLN A 129 1.44 12.55 15.56
C GLN A 129 2.84 13.12 15.75
N ASN A 130 3.01 13.98 16.75
CA ASN A 130 4.32 14.44 17.21
C ASN A 130 5.00 13.35 18.08
N ALA A 131 6.19 13.66 18.62
CA ALA A 131 6.95 12.74 19.46
C ALA A 131 6.24 12.37 20.78
N ASP A 132 5.33 13.23 21.25
CA ASP A 132 4.55 13.05 22.48
C ASP A 132 3.23 12.28 22.23
N GLY A 133 2.91 12.00 20.96
CA GLY A 133 1.68 11.31 20.55
C GLY A 133 0.49 12.23 20.24
N ASP A 134 0.67 13.55 20.30
CA ASP A 134 -0.40 14.50 19.98
C ASP A 134 -0.64 14.58 18.46
N PRO A 135 -1.90 14.65 18.00
CA PRO A 135 -2.22 14.76 16.58
C PRO A 135 -1.67 16.04 15.94
N LEU A 136 -1.13 15.91 14.74
CA LEU A 136 -0.66 17.01 13.89
C LEU A 136 -1.58 17.19 12.67
N SER A 137 -1.79 18.45 12.29
CA SER A 137 -2.42 18.84 11.04
C SER A 137 -1.37 19.22 9.98
N ILE A 138 -1.80 19.39 8.74
CA ILE A 138 -0.93 19.88 7.66
C ILE A 138 -0.31 21.27 7.96
N ARG A 139 -0.92 22.05 8.85
CA ARG A 139 -0.42 23.38 9.25
C ARG A 139 0.71 23.32 10.27
N ASP A 140 0.88 22.16 10.93
CA ASP A 140 1.87 21.95 11.98
C ASP A 140 3.17 21.33 11.43
N VAL A 141 3.22 21.05 10.12
CA VAL A 141 4.35 20.40 9.44
C VAL A 141 5.14 21.43 8.63
N LEU A 142 6.46 21.40 8.80
CA LEU A 142 7.42 22.15 7.97
C LEU A 142 8.48 21.20 7.42
N VAL A 143 9.10 21.59 6.31
CA VAL A 143 10.27 20.89 5.75
C VAL A 143 11.50 21.64 6.26
N ALA A 144 12.39 20.96 6.97
CA ALA A 144 13.66 21.55 7.41
C ALA A 144 14.52 21.92 6.18
N ASP A 145 15.12 23.11 6.21
CA ASP A 145 15.84 23.71 5.07
C ASP A 145 16.99 22.82 4.52
N ASP A 146 17.59 21.98 5.36
CA ASP A 146 18.70 21.10 4.97
C ASP A 146 18.30 19.92 4.03
N ASN A 147 16.99 19.75 3.75
CA ASN A 147 16.46 18.66 2.90
C ASN A 147 15.71 19.13 1.65
N LEU A 148 15.74 20.43 1.33
CA LEU A 148 15.19 20.92 0.06
C LEU A 148 16.17 20.59 -1.08
N PRO A 149 15.77 19.83 -2.12
CA PRO A 149 16.60 19.69 -3.31
C PRO A 149 16.85 21.09 -3.89
N ASP A 150 18.12 21.42 -4.10
CA ASP A 150 18.62 22.72 -4.56
C ASP A 150 17.70 23.37 -5.62
N SER A 151 16.79 24.22 -5.17
CA SER A 151 15.92 25.01 -6.04
C SER A 151 16.67 26.27 -6.47
N LYS A 152 17.87 26.09 -7.04
CA LYS A 152 18.65 27.17 -7.65
C LYS A 152 19.32 26.73 -8.95
N LYS A 153 18.57 26.82 -10.04
CA LYS A 153 19.02 27.62 -11.19
C LYS A 153 17.86 28.50 -11.67
N ARG A 154 17.90 29.76 -11.21
CA ARG A 154 17.23 30.89 -11.85
C ARG A 154 17.94 31.18 -13.18
N SER A 155 17.18 31.45 -14.21
CA SER A 155 17.56 32.29 -15.37
C SER A 155 16.25 32.90 -15.85
N ALA A 156 15.98 34.15 -15.48
CA ALA A 156 16.40 35.38 -16.19
C ALA A 156 15.43 35.67 -17.33
#